data_AF-A0AAV3SFW7-F1
#
_entry.id   AF-A0AAV3SFW7-F1
#
_cell.length_a   1.000
_cell.length_b   1.000
_cell.length_c   1.000
_cell.angle_alpha   90.00
_cell.angle_beta   90.00
_cell.angle_gamma   90.00
#
_symmetry.space_group_name_H-M   'P 1'
#
loop_
_entity.id
_entity.type
_entity.pdbx_description
1 polymer ?
#
loop_
_entity_poly.entity_id
_entity_poly.type
_entity_poly.pdbx_seq_one_letter_code
_entity_poly.pdbx_strand_id
1 'polypeptide(L)' 'MNGPRRIPPFAEDALAVLQETVGDDDEGLLNDAATAVLVADERFAEADAEYALDVLQSRGYIYYVDEQVYITPTDD' A
#
# COMPACT_ATOMS: atom_id res chain seq x y z
N MET A 1 5.11 21.55 5.62
CA MET A 1 5.49 20.61 6.68
C MET A 1 4.29 19.71 6.98
N ASN A 2 4.02 18.72 6.13
CA ASN A 2 3.06 17.67 6.45
C ASN A 2 3.78 16.71 7.40
N GLY A 3 3.47 16.76 8.70
CA GLY A 3 3.99 15.77 9.65
C GLY A 3 3.67 14.35 9.18
N PRO A 4 4.42 13.32 9.63
CA PRO A 4 4.24 11.96 9.15
C PRO A 4 2.76 11.63 9.26
N ARG A 5 2.12 11.42 8.10
CA ARG A 5 0.73 10.99 8.02
C ARG A 5 0.68 9.74 8.92
N ARG A 6 0.06 9.86 10.10
CA ARG A 6 0.25 8.84 11.14
C ARG A 6 -0.63 7.64 10.81
N ILE A 7 -0.09 6.71 10.04
CA ILE A 7 -0.68 5.40 9.78
C ILE A 7 -0.29 4.42 10.87
N PRO A 8 -1.13 3.41 11.14
CA PRO A 8 -0.74 2.36 12.07
C PRO A 8 0.48 1.59 11.53
N PRO A 9 1.30 1.01 12.42
CA PRO A 9 2.56 0.38 12.04
C PRO A 9 2.39 -0.75 11.03
N PHE A 10 1.28 -1.51 11.08
CA PHE A 10 0.99 -2.54 10.09
C PHE A 10 0.76 -1.96 8.68
N ALA A 11 0.09 -0.81 8.57
CA ALA A 11 -0.15 -0.16 7.28
C ALA A 11 1.13 0.49 6.74
N GLU A 12 2.00 0.98 7.63
CA GLU A 12 3.32 1.51 7.24
C GLU A 12 4.20 0.41 6.66
N ASP A 13 4.24 -0.75 7.31
CA ASP A 13 4.97 -1.91 6.84
C ASP A 13 4.41 -2.43 5.50
N ALA A 14 3.08 -2.47 5.37
CA ALA A 14 2.43 -2.82 4.10
C ALA A 14 2.79 -1.84 2.97
N LEU A 15 2.77 -0.54 3.25
CA LEU A 15 3.17 0.48 2.27
C LEU A 15 4.62 0.29 1.83
N ALA A 16 5.53 0.01 2.77
CA ALA A 16 6.94 -0.22 2.45
C ALA A 16 7.13 -1.45 1.53
N VAL A 17 6.42 -2.55 1.81
CA VAL A 17 6.46 -3.76 0.97
C VAL A 17 5.92 -3.49 -0.45
N LEU A 18 4.82 -2.73 -0.55
CA LEU A 18 4.26 -2.34 -1.84
C LEU A 18 5.22 -1.43 -2.61
N GLN A 19 5.82 -0.44 -1.96
CA GLN A 19 6.82 0.45 -2.58
C GLN A 19 8.05 -0.31 -3.06
N GLU A 20 8.52 -1.30 -2.29
CA GLU A 20 9.65 -2.14 -2.70
C GLU A 20 9.32 -2.98 -3.95
N THR A 21 8.06 -3.40 -4.08
CA THR A 21 7.60 -4.22 -5.22
C THR A 21 7.34 -3.41 -6.49
N VAL A 22 6.66 -2.26 -6.37
CA VAL A 22 6.38 -1.35 -7.50
C VAL A 22 7.66 -0.64 -7.94
N GLY A 23 8.56 -0.34 -7.00
CA GLY A 23 9.72 0.48 -7.24
C GLY A 23 9.36 1.97 -7.36
N ASP A 24 10.21 2.71 -8.09
CA ASP A 24 10.01 4.14 -8.41
C ASP A 24 9.09 4.33 -9.63
N ASP A 25 8.63 3.23 -10.24
CA ASP A 25 7.73 3.28 -11.37
C ASP A 25 6.32 3.66 -10.89
N ASP A 26 5.72 4.71 -11.45
CA ASP A 26 4.29 5.09 -11.24
C ASP A 26 3.30 4.05 -11.82
N GLU A 27 3.68 2.77 -11.88
CA GLU A 27 2.87 1.68 -12.40
C GLU A 27 1.96 1.12 -11.29
N GLY A 28 0.68 1.00 -11.59
CA GLY A 28 -0.31 0.47 -10.65
C GLY A 28 -0.16 -1.04 -10.49
N LEU A 29 -0.27 -1.54 -9.27
CA LEU A 29 -0.40 -2.97 -8.97
C LEU A 29 -1.87 -3.39 -9.07
N LEU A 30 -2.19 -4.56 -9.60
CA LEU A 30 -3.54 -5.10 -9.44
C LEU A 30 -3.89 -5.24 -7.94
N ASN A 31 -5.13 -4.98 -7.55
CA ASN A 31 -5.58 -5.12 -6.15
C ASN A 31 -5.28 -6.52 -5.58
N ASP A 32 -5.53 -7.55 -6.38
CA ASP A 32 -5.23 -8.94 -6.05
C ASP A 32 -3.71 -9.16 -5.89
N ALA A 33 -2.90 -8.55 -6.76
CA ALA A 33 -1.44 -8.62 -6.69
C ALA A 33 -0.88 -7.87 -5.48
N ALA A 34 -1.42 -6.70 -5.15
CA ALA A 34 -1.04 -5.93 -3.96
C ALA A 34 -1.32 -6.74 -2.69
N THR A 35 -2.48 -7.38 -2.61
CA THR A 35 -2.84 -8.27 -1.50
C THR A 35 -1.91 -9.49 -1.46
N ALA A 36 -1.67 -10.14 -2.60
CA ALA A 36 -0.78 -11.30 -2.68
C ALA A 36 0.67 -10.98 -2.28
N VAL A 37 1.16 -9.79 -2.62
CA VAL A 37 2.49 -9.29 -2.23
C VAL A 37 2.58 -9.10 -0.72
N LEU A 38 1.55 -8.54 -0.10
CA LEU A 38 1.48 -8.41 1.36
C LEU A 38 1.38 -9.78 2.03
N VAL A 39 0.54 -10.68 1.54
CA VAL A 39 0.37 -12.05 2.08
C VAL A 39 1.61 -12.92 1.86
N ALA A 40 2.38 -12.67 0.81
CA ALA A 40 3.67 -13.30 0.60
C ALA A 40 4.67 -12.93 1.70
N ASP A 41 4.49 -11.78 2.32
CA ASP A 41 5.17 -11.42 3.54
C ASP A 41 4.47 -12.08 4.74
N GLU A 42 5.14 -13.02 5.40
CA GLU A 42 4.59 -13.80 6.53
C GLU A 42 4.12 -12.94 7.72
N ARG A 43 4.36 -11.62 7.68
CA ARG A 43 3.84 -10.63 8.63
C ARG A 43 2.34 -10.32 8.43
N PHE A 44 1.76 -10.59 7.25
CA PHE A 44 0.37 -10.26 6.94
C PHE A 44 -0.46 -11.49 6.61
N ALA A 45 -1.61 -11.63 7.27
CA ALA A 45 -2.68 -12.49 6.77
C ALA A 45 -3.46 -11.78 5.66
N GLU A 46 -4.18 -12.55 4.83
CA GLU A 46 -5.03 -12.01 3.74
C GLU A 46 -5.96 -10.90 4.22
N ALA A 47 -6.69 -11.13 5.31
CA ALA A 47 -7.58 -10.14 5.89
C ALA A 47 -6.85 -8.89 6.42
N ASP A 48 -5.63 -9.04 6.93
CA ASP A 48 -4.82 -7.90 7.40
C ASP A 48 -4.26 -7.11 6.22
N ALA A 49 -3.90 -7.78 5.12
CA ALA A 49 -3.45 -7.15 3.88
C ALA A 49 -4.56 -6.30 3.26
N GLU A 50 -5.77 -6.85 3.11
CA GLU A 50 -6.93 -6.10 2.62
C GLU A 50 -7.23 -4.90 3.52
N TYR A 51 -7.17 -5.08 4.84
CA TYR A 51 -7.40 -4.00 5.81
C TYR A 51 -6.31 -2.92 5.74
N ALA A 52 -5.04 -3.31 5.55
CA ALA A 52 -3.93 -2.37 5.38
C ALA A 52 -4.13 -1.50 4.13
N LEU A 53 -4.53 -2.11 3.02
CA LEU A 53 -4.83 -1.39 1.78
C LEU A 53 -5.98 -0.39 1.97
N ASP A 54 -7.07 -0.78 2.64
CA ASP A 54 -8.17 0.15 2.96
C ASP A 54 -7.70 1.34 3.81
N VAL A 55 -6.90 1.08 4.85
CA VAL A 55 -6.34 2.13 5.70
C VAL A 55 -5.42 3.07 4.92
N LEU A 56 -4.57 2.54 4.04
CA LEU A 56 -3.69 3.33 3.19
C LEU A 56 -4.48 4.19 2.21
N GLN A 57 -5.56 3.65 1.65
CA GLN A 57 -6.44 4.38 0.74
C GLN A 57 -7.19 5.50 1.45
N SER A 58 -7.77 5.20 2.61
CA SER A 58 -8.46 6.17 3.47
C SER A 58 -7.55 7.34 3.88
N ARG A 59 -6.25 7.07 3.99
CA ARG A 59 -5.23 8.05 4.37
C ARG A 59 -4.54 8.73 3.18
N GLY A 60 -4.94 8.39 1.96
CA GLY A 60 -4.44 9.00 0.71
C GLY A 60 -3.02 8.57 0.31
N TYR A 61 -2.55 7.43 0.82
CA TYR A 61 -1.25 6.85 0.43
C TYR A 61 -1.33 6.01 -0.83
N ILE A 62 -2.48 5.39 -1.03
CA ILE A 62 -2.78 4.65 -2.26
C ILE A 62 -4.14 5.10 -2.78
N TYR A 63 -4.39 4.84 -4.06
CA TYR A 63 -5.69 5.06 -4.67
C TYR A 63 -5.98 3.94 -5.66
N TYR A 64 -7.25 3.62 -5.83
CA TYR A 64 -7.69 2.57 -6.75
C TYR A 64 -8.18 3.19 -8.06
N VAL A 65 -7.64 2.75 -9.19
CA VAL A 65 -8.10 3.08 -10.54
C VAL A 65 -8.16 1.78 -11.33
N ASP A 66 -9.31 1.47 -11.92
CA ASP A 66 -9.47 0.30 -12.80
C ASP A 66 -8.96 -1.01 -12.15
N GLU A 67 -9.40 -1.26 -10.91
CA GLU A 67 -8.99 -2.44 -10.09
C GLU A 67 -7.49 -2.52 -9.78
N GLN A 68 -6.73 -1.46 -10.09
CA GLN A 68 -5.32 -1.31 -9.79
C GLN A 68 -5.11 -0.31 -8.65
N VAL A 69 -4.21 -0.66 -7.76
CA VAL A 69 -3.67 0.11 -6.65
C VAL A 69 -2.49 0.91 -7.16
N TYR A 70 -2.59 2.23 -7.06
CA TYR A 70 -1.50 3.13 -7.33
C TYR A 70 -1.02 3.72 -6.01
N ILE A 71 0.30 3.79 -5.85
CA ILE A 71 0.92 4.45 -4.71
C ILE A 71 0.95 5.95 -5.04
N THR A 72 0.44 6.78 -4.12
CA THR A 72 0.52 8.23 -4.28
C THR A 72 1.99 8.64 -4.14
N PRO A 73 2.64 9.19 -5.19
CA PRO A 73 3.99 9.71 -5.07
C PRO A 73 3.97 10.80 -4.01
N THR A 74 4.72 10.57 -2.94
CA THR A 74 4.97 11.61 -1.94
C THR A 74 6.13 12.41 -2.49
N ASP A 75 5.82 13.39 -3.34
CA ASP A 75 6.74 14.44 -3.79
C ASP A 75 7.41 15.03 -2.53
N ASP A 76 8.69 14.70 -2.33
CA ASP A 76 9.55 15.24 -1.25
C ASP A 76 10.16 16.59 -1.68
#